data_AF-A0A9X9SMM8-F1
#
_entry.id   AF-A0A9X9SMM8-F1
#
_cell.length_a   1.000
_cell.length_b   1.000
_cell.length_c   1.000
_cell.angle_alpha   90.00
_cell.angle_beta   90.00
_cell.angle_gamma   90.00
#
_symmetry.space_group_name_H-M   'P 1'
#
loop_
_entity.id
_entity.type
_entity.pdbx_description
1 polymer ?
#
loop_
_entity_poly.entity_id
_entity_poly.type
_entity_poly.pdbx_seq_one_letter_code
_entity_poly.pdbx_strand_id
1 'polypeptide(L)'
;MKKTLTTLILCALTPAALAADTYGYLAMWQNPADSNEALQIKTTKENATQLDATAELETFCKGQDALAGIGAGQATGCKTVVPLHNTCIAVAYPKAMGKLTAQNVVAITSPRFKNVHQIALSQCIKKYGSQGQCALETVYCTSETYYQGTVKTLWEKIKSI
;
A
#
# COMPACT_ATOMS: atom_id res chain seq x y z
N MET A 1 26.05 -63.66 -20.41
CA MET A 1 26.26 -62.52 -19.50
C MET A 1 25.02 -61.64 -19.50
N LYS A 2 24.24 -61.58 -18.41
CA LYS A 2 23.06 -60.71 -18.27
C LYS A 2 23.47 -59.45 -17.51
N LYS A 3 23.40 -58.28 -18.15
CA LYS A 3 23.63 -56.97 -17.50
C LYS A 3 22.26 -56.40 -17.11
N THR A 4 21.88 -56.54 -15.85
CA THR A 4 20.76 -55.81 -15.25
C THR A 4 21.19 -54.38 -14.99
N LEU A 5 20.60 -53.45 -15.73
CA LEU A 5 20.77 -52.01 -15.51
C LEU A 5 19.71 -51.56 -14.49
N THR A 6 20.13 -51.29 -13.26
CA THR A 6 19.25 -50.74 -12.22
C THR A 6 19.22 -49.23 -12.35
N THR A 7 18.14 -48.68 -12.90
CA THR A 7 17.94 -47.23 -12.99
C THR A 7 17.35 -46.73 -11.67
N LEU A 8 18.19 -46.08 -10.84
CA LEU A 8 17.75 -45.35 -9.65
C LEU A 8 17.04 -44.06 -10.07
N ILE A 9 15.71 -44.05 -9.96
CA ILE A 9 14.92 -42.83 -10.08
C ILE A 9 15.03 -42.08 -8.74
N LEU A 10 15.90 -41.07 -8.69
CA LEU A 10 15.91 -40.10 -7.59
C LEU A 10 14.69 -39.18 -7.76
N CYS A 11 13.64 -39.41 -6.96
CA CYS A 11 12.59 -38.41 -6.75
C CYS A 11 13.19 -37.21 -6.02
N ALA A 12 13.61 -36.19 -6.78
CA ALA A 12 13.95 -34.89 -6.25
C ALA A 12 12.68 -34.23 -5.68
N LEU A 13 12.47 -34.37 -4.37
CA LEU A 13 11.54 -33.55 -3.61
C LEU A 13 12.06 -32.12 -3.64
N THR A 14 11.58 -31.33 -4.61
CA THR A 14 11.77 -29.89 -4.58
C THR A 14 10.92 -29.35 -3.41
N PRO A 15 11.50 -28.64 -2.43
CA PRO A 15 10.69 -27.99 -1.42
C PRO A 15 9.82 -26.95 -2.13
N ALA A 16 8.50 -27.08 -1.98
CA ALA A 16 7.59 -26.01 -2.34
C ALA A 16 7.96 -24.80 -1.47
N ALA A 17 8.61 -23.80 -2.05
CA ALA A 17 8.86 -22.54 -1.39
C ALA A 17 7.50 -21.93 -1.05
N LEU A 18 7.08 -22.05 0.21
CA LEU A 18 5.93 -21.32 0.73
C LEU A 18 6.29 -19.84 0.61
N ALA A 19 5.52 -19.10 -0.17
CA ALA A 19 5.67 -17.65 -0.24
C ALA A 19 5.48 -17.09 1.17
N ALA A 20 6.48 -16.36 1.68
CA ALA A 20 6.39 -15.74 2.99
C ALA A 20 5.29 -14.67 2.99
N ASP A 21 4.53 -14.60 4.09
CA ASP A 21 3.54 -13.54 4.29
C ASP A 21 4.20 -12.17 4.30
N THR A 22 3.53 -11.20 3.69
CA THR A 22 4.00 -9.82 3.59
C THR A 22 3.04 -8.86 4.28
N TYR A 23 3.60 -7.91 5.03
CA TYR A 23 2.84 -6.98 5.85
C TYR A 23 3.15 -5.55 5.42
N GLY A 24 2.20 -4.65 5.67
CA GLY A 24 2.40 -3.23 5.46
C GLY A 24 1.31 -2.38 6.07
N TYR A 25 1.47 -1.06 5.98
CA TYR A 25 0.46 -0.11 6.40
C TYR A 25 0.33 1.02 5.39
N LEU A 26 -0.89 1.54 5.25
CA LEU A 26 -1.13 2.89 4.75
C LEU A 26 -1.51 3.77 5.95
N ALA A 27 -0.65 4.74 6.27
CA ALA A 27 -0.93 5.74 7.28
C ALA A 27 -1.40 7.03 6.59
N MET A 28 -2.48 7.62 7.12
CA MET A 28 -2.92 8.96 6.80
C MET A 28 -2.79 9.80 8.06
N TRP A 29 -1.84 10.72 8.05
CA TRP A 29 -1.64 11.67 9.12
C TRP A 29 -2.33 12.99 8.77
N GLN A 30 -3.10 13.52 9.73
CA GLN A 30 -3.76 14.82 9.66
C GLN A 30 -3.35 15.65 10.86
N ASN A 31 -2.94 16.90 10.63
CA ASN A 31 -2.65 17.83 11.69
C ASN A 31 -3.88 18.01 12.60
N PRO A 32 -3.81 17.65 13.90
CA PRO A 32 -4.92 17.83 14.82
C PRO A 32 -5.29 19.30 15.07
N ALA A 33 -4.32 20.21 14.92
CA ALA A 33 -4.53 21.64 15.09
C ALA A 33 -5.15 22.31 13.86
N ASP A 34 -4.95 21.74 12.66
CA ASP A 34 -5.55 22.24 11.42
C ASP A 34 -6.14 21.10 10.58
N SER A 35 -7.44 20.89 10.75
CA SER A 35 -8.19 19.89 9.97
C SER A 35 -8.32 20.23 8.47
N ASN A 36 -7.99 21.46 8.06
CA ASN A 36 -7.99 21.87 6.66
C ASN A 36 -6.65 21.57 5.96
N GLU A 37 -5.62 21.18 6.70
CA GLU A 37 -4.35 20.76 6.12
C GLU A 37 -4.54 19.49 5.28
N ALA A 38 -3.75 19.35 4.21
CA ALA A 38 -3.76 18.15 3.39
C ALA A 38 -3.27 16.95 4.20
N LEU A 39 -3.87 15.78 3.96
CA LEU A 39 -3.38 14.54 4.57
C LEU A 39 -1.98 14.23 4.08
N GLN A 40 -1.11 13.86 5.03
CA GLN A 40 0.17 13.25 4.74
C GLN A 40 -0.01 11.73 4.65
N ILE A 41 0.20 11.17 3.47
CA ILE A 41 0.07 9.73 3.24
C ILE A 41 1.43 9.07 3.21
N LYS A 42 1.57 7.96 3.92
CA LYS A 42 2.76 7.09 3.88
C LYS A 42 2.35 5.63 3.77
N THR A 43 3.05 4.91 2.89
CA THR A 43 3.05 3.44 2.89
C THR A 43 4.37 2.93 3.42
N THR A 44 4.35 1.80 4.11
CA THR A 44 5.57 1.11 4.53
C THR A 44 6.32 0.48 3.37
N LYS A 45 7.54 0.00 3.62
CA LYS A 45 8.30 -0.77 2.63
C LYS A 45 7.57 -2.05 2.21
N GLU A 46 7.81 -2.46 0.97
CA GLU A 46 7.32 -3.71 0.39
C GLU A 46 8.14 -4.91 0.92
N ASN A 47 7.53 -6.09 0.90
CA ASN A 47 8.08 -7.35 1.44
C ASN A 47 8.52 -7.25 2.91
N ALA A 48 7.90 -6.36 3.69
CA ALA A 48 8.25 -6.16 5.09
C ALA A 48 7.65 -7.27 5.97
N THR A 49 8.37 -7.62 7.04
CA THR A 49 7.77 -8.38 8.14
C THR A 49 6.78 -7.51 8.91
N GLN A 50 5.90 -8.12 9.70
CA GLN A 50 4.97 -7.37 10.54
C GLN A 50 5.70 -6.43 11.52
N LEU A 51 6.84 -6.88 12.06
CA LEU A 51 7.65 -6.10 13.00
C LEU A 51 8.22 -4.85 12.31
N ASP A 52 8.85 -5.03 11.14
CA ASP A 52 9.47 -3.93 10.39
C ASP A 52 8.42 -2.90 9.93
N ALA A 53 7.29 -3.38 9.40
CA ALA A 53 6.20 -2.50 8.98
C ALA A 53 5.63 -1.69 10.16
N THR A 54 5.53 -2.28 11.34
CA THR A 54 5.02 -1.60 12.54
C THR A 54 6.03 -0.56 13.04
N ALA A 55 7.32 -0.89 13.05
CA ALA A 55 8.37 0.05 13.44
C ALA A 55 8.43 1.26 12.48
N GLU A 56 8.29 1.04 11.17
CA GLU A 56 8.25 2.13 10.18
C GLU A 56 7.01 3.02 10.36
N LEU A 57 5.83 2.43 10.58
CA LEU A 57 4.59 3.16 10.87
C LEU A 57 4.76 4.07 12.10
N GLU A 58 5.25 3.51 13.20
CA GLU A 58 5.46 4.29 14.43
C GLU A 58 6.45 5.44 14.22
N THR A 59 7.53 5.18 13.49
CA THR A 59 8.55 6.19 13.17
C THR A 59 7.95 7.32 12.35
N PHE A 60 7.13 7.00 11.34
CA PHE A 60 6.42 7.98 10.54
C PHE A 60 5.47 8.83 11.40
N CYS A 61 4.60 8.19 12.20
CA CYS A 61 3.62 8.91 13.01
C CYS A 61 4.29 9.81 14.07
N LYS A 62 5.28 9.30 14.80
CA LYS A 62 6.04 10.08 15.78
C LYS A 62 6.81 11.23 15.12
N GLY A 63 7.36 11.00 13.93
CA GLY A 63 8.06 12.03 13.16
C GLY A 63 7.13 13.17 12.73
N GLN A 64 5.95 12.85 12.19
CA GLN A 64 4.95 13.86 11.81
C GLN A 64 4.40 14.61 13.02
N ASP A 65 4.12 13.90 14.11
CA ASP A 65 3.68 14.51 15.36
C ASP A 65 4.72 15.50 15.91
N ALA A 66 6.00 15.12 15.90
CA ALA A 66 7.09 16.00 16.32
C ALA A 66 7.22 17.25 15.43
N LEU A 67 7.09 17.09 14.11
CA LEU A 67 7.10 18.23 13.16
C LEU A 67 5.94 19.20 13.39
N ALA A 68 4.79 18.67 13.82
CA ALA A 68 3.61 19.46 14.16
C ALA A 68 3.62 20.01 15.60
N GLY A 69 4.69 19.75 16.38
CA GLY A 69 4.80 20.20 17.77
C GLY A 69 3.86 19.46 18.75
N ILE A 70 3.40 18.27 18.39
CA ILE A 70 2.53 17.43 19.23
C ILE A 70 3.39 16.73 20.28
N GLY A 71 3.15 17.06 21.55
CA GLY A 71 3.87 16.51 22.69
C GLY A 71 3.39 15.12 23.11
N ALA A 72 4.19 14.45 23.95
CA ALA A 72 3.82 13.17 24.53
C ALA A 72 2.51 13.28 25.33
N GLY A 73 1.53 12.42 25.01
CA GLY A 73 0.20 12.40 25.64
C GLY A 73 -0.86 13.26 24.95
N GLN A 74 -0.49 14.03 23.93
CA GLN A 74 -1.45 14.69 23.04
C GLN A 74 -1.95 13.73 21.95
N ALA A 75 -3.11 14.03 21.37
CA ALA A 75 -3.69 13.20 20.32
C ALA A 75 -2.83 13.25 19.05
N THR A 76 -2.32 12.09 18.62
CA THR A 76 -1.56 11.94 17.37
C THR A 76 -2.38 12.34 16.15
N GLY A 77 -1.71 12.86 15.12
CA GLY A 77 -2.31 13.11 13.82
C GLY A 77 -2.52 11.86 12.97
N CYS A 78 -1.91 10.71 13.33
CA CYS A 78 -2.13 9.42 12.68
C CYS A 78 -3.51 8.83 13.01
N LYS A 79 -4.59 9.51 12.61
CA LYS A 79 -5.98 9.12 12.90
C LYS A 79 -6.45 7.91 12.10
N THR A 80 -5.87 7.67 10.93
CA THR A 80 -6.29 6.58 10.05
C THR A 80 -5.09 5.76 9.62
N VAL A 81 -5.05 4.53 10.10
CA VAL A 81 -4.04 3.53 9.73
C VAL A 81 -4.78 2.34 9.17
N VAL A 82 -4.45 1.96 7.94
CA VAL A 82 -4.99 0.76 7.29
C VAL A 82 -3.92 -0.32 7.32
N PRO A 83 -4.08 -1.39 8.13
CA PRO A 83 -3.19 -2.53 8.10
C PRO A 83 -3.39 -3.34 6.82
N LEU A 84 -2.29 -3.83 6.25
CA LEU A 84 -2.25 -4.57 5.01
C LEU A 84 -1.49 -5.87 5.22
N HIS A 85 -2.07 -6.98 4.75
CA HIS A 85 -1.47 -8.31 4.80
C HIS A 85 -1.77 -9.02 3.49
N ASN A 86 -0.72 -9.43 2.77
CA ASN A 86 -0.82 -10.11 1.47
C ASN A 86 -1.81 -9.44 0.50
N THR A 87 -1.74 -8.10 0.42
CA THR A 87 -2.75 -7.31 -0.28
C THR A 87 -2.17 -6.04 -0.89
N CYS A 88 -2.96 -5.39 -1.73
CA CYS A 88 -2.69 -4.08 -2.29
C CYS A 88 -3.73 -3.07 -1.83
N ILE A 89 -3.37 -1.80 -1.90
CA ILE A 89 -4.22 -0.65 -1.65
C ILE A 89 -4.02 0.38 -2.76
N ALA A 90 -5.09 1.04 -3.17
CA ALA A 90 -5.04 2.23 -3.98
C ALA A 90 -5.83 3.35 -3.30
N VAL A 91 -5.27 4.54 -3.34
CA VAL A 91 -5.90 5.76 -2.83
C VAL A 91 -6.18 6.68 -4.02
N ALA A 92 -7.42 7.13 -4.12
CA ALA A 92 -7.86 8.13 -5.08
C ALA A 92 -8.59 9.27 -4.36
N TYR A 93 -8.60 10.45 -4.97
CA TYR A 93 -9.40 11.58 -4.48
C TYR A 93 -9.75 12.53 -5.63
N PRO A 94 -10.79 13.38 -5.45
CA PRO A 94 -11.19 14.35 -6.46
C PRO A 94 -10.23 15.55 -6.48
N LYS A 95 -9.38 15.66 -7.51
CA LYS A 95 -8.40 16.77 -7.64
C LYS A 95 -9.09 18.13 -7.76
N ALA A 96 -10.34 18.18 -8.23
CA ALA A 96 -11.13 19.40 -8.31
C ALA A 96 -11.37 20.06 -6.93
N MET A 97 -11.23 19.31 -5.82
CA MET A 97 -11.29 19.85 -4.46
C MET A 97 -9.96 20.48 -3.97
N GLY A 98 -8.92 20.47 -4.80
CA GLY A 98 -7.63 21.15 -4.58
C GLY A 98 -6.69 20.50 -3.57
N LYS A 99 -7.19 19.69 -2.63
CA LYS A 99 -6.38 19.01 -1.62
C LYS A 99 -6.98 17.68 -1.19
N LEU A 100 -6.13 16.75 -0.76
CA LEU A 100 -6.53 15.47 -0.19
C LEU A 100 -6.84 15.64 1.29
N THR A 101 -8.04 15.27 1.71
CA THR A 101 -8.50 15.36 3.11
C THR A 101 -9.15 14.05 3.55
N ALA A 102 -9.33 13.87 4.86
CA ALA A 102 -10.01 12.70 5.42
C ALA A 102 -11.44 12.52 4.91
N GLN A 103 -12.11 13.61 4.50
CA GLN A 103 -13.48 13.57 4.00
C GLN A 103 -13.55 13.16 2.53
N ASN A 104 -12.52 13.50 1.75
CA ASN A 104 -12.55 13.32 0.30
C ASN A 104 -11.79 12.08 -0.22
N VAL A 105 -10.94 11.48 0.62
CA VAL A 105 -10.16 10.29 0.27
C VAL A 105 -11.04 9.07 -0.02
N VAL A 106 -10.62 8.28 -1.00
CA VAL A 106 -11.18 6.96 -1.32
C VAL A 106 -10.04 5.96 -1.34
N ALA A 107 -10.01 5.05 -0.37
CA ALA A 107 -9.01 3.99 -0.28
C ALA A 107 -9.67 2.63 -0.52
N ILE A 108 -9.12 1.85 -1.44
CA ILE A 108 -9.61 0.51 -1.79
C ILE A 108 -8.49 -0.49 -1.60
N THR A 109 -8.75 -1.57 -0.84
CA THR A 109 -7.84 -2.70 -0.71
C THR A 109 -8.27 -3.87 -1.59
N SER A 110 -7.31 -4.62 -2.12
CA SER A 110 -7.56 -5.85 -2.87
C SER A 110 -6.31 -6.71 -2.94
N PRO A 111 -6.43 -8.05 -2.81
CA PRO A 111 -5.32 -8.95 -3.07
C PRO A 111 -4.92 -9.01 -4.56
N ARG A 112 -5.69 -8.37 -5.46
CA ARG A 112 -5.42 -8.34 -6.90
C ARG A 112 -5.01 -6.95 -7.35
N PHE A 113 -3.71 -6.76 -7.56
CA PHE A 113 -3.15 -5.47 -8.01
C PHE A 113 -3.76 -4.96 -9.32
N LYS A 114 -3.98 -5.83 -10.30
CA LYS A 114 -4.46 -5.45 -11.66
C LYS A 114 -5.69 -4.54 -11.65
N ASN A 115 -6.56 -4.66 -10.64
CA ASN A 115 -7.81 -3.92 -10.60
C ASN A 115 -7.88 -2.89 -9.47
N VAL A 116 -7.00 -2.94 -8.47
CA VAL A 116 -7.15 -2.11 -7.26
C VAL A 116 -7.18 -0.61 -7.59
N HIS A 117 -6.33 -0.17 -8.51
CA HIS A 117 -6.25 1.21 -8.95
C HIS A 117 -7.49 1.65 -9.74
N GLN A 118 -7.99 0.81 -10.65
CA GLN A 118 -9.23 1.09 -11.41
C GLN A 118 -10.45 1.13 -10.51
N ILE A 119 -10.51 0.25 -9.51
CA ILE A 119 -11.61 0.24 -8.54
C ILE A 119 -11.57 1.53 -7.70
N ALA A 120 -10.40 1.96 -7.22
CA ALA A 120 -10.28 3.23 -6.49
C ALA A 120 -10.74 4.43 -7.33
N LEU A 121 -10.31 4.54 -8.58
CA LEU A 121 -10.77 5.59 -9.49
C LEU A 121 -12.28 5.52 -9.73
N SER A 122 -12.81 4.33 -10.01
CA SER A 122 -14.24 4.14 -10.27
C SER A 122 -15.10 4.50 -9.05
N GLN A 123 -14.67 4.14 -7.84
CA GLN A 123 -15.35 4.51 -6.61
C GLN A 123 -15.27 6.01 -6.32
N CYS A 124 -14.13 6.64 -6.62
CA CYS A 124 -14.01 8.10 -6.54
C CYS A 124 -14.98 8.79 -7.52
N ILE A 125 -15.00 8.37 -8.79
CA ILE A 125 -15.91 8.94 -9.81
C ILE A 125 -17.37 8.70 -9.41
N LYS A 126 -17.70 7.53 -8.86
CA LYS A 126 -19.05 7.24 -8.36
C LYS A 126 -19.46 8.17 -7.22
N LYS A 127 -18.53 8.55 -6.34
CA LYS A 127 -18.80 9.42 -5.18
C LYS A 127 -18.85 10.91 -5.54
N TYR A 128 -17.97 11.39 -6.43
CA TYR A 128 -17.81 12.83 -6.73
C TYR A 128 -18.19 13.23 -8.15
N GLY A 129 -18.62 12.29 -8.98
CA GLY A 129 -18.92 12.51 -10.40
C GLY A 129 -17.67 12.72 -11.26
N SER A 130 -17.88 12.84 -12.58
CA SER A 130 -16.79 13.10 -13.54
C SER A 130 -16.14 14.49 -13.35
N GLN A 131 -16.90 15.46 -12.84
CA GLN A 131 -16.42 16.81 -12.53
C GLN A 131 -15.39 16.83 -11.39
N GLY A 132 -15.39 15.81 -10.52
CA GLY A 132 -14.43 15.71 -9.43
C GLY A 132 -12.97 15.53 -9.88
N GLN A 133 -12.72 15.21 -11.16
CA GLN A 133 -11.38 14.97 -11.71
C GLN A 133 -10.58 13.99 -10.84
N CYS A 134 -11.19 12.85 -10.55
CA CYS A 134 -10.60 11.83 -9.69
C CYS A 134 -9.26 11.34 -10.24
N ALA A 135 -8.24 11.34 -9.38
CA ALA A 135 -6.92 10.83 -9.70
C ALA A 135 -6.39 9.94 -8.57
N LEU A 136 -5.45 9.06 -8.92
CA LEU A 136 -4.73 8.26 -7.95
C LEU A 136 -3.72 9.14 -7.21
N GLU A 137 -3.68 9.01 -5.90
CA GLU A 137 -2.63 9.57 -5.06
C GLU A 137 -1.50 8.55 -4.85
N THR A 138 -1.86 7.31 -4.53
CA THR A 138 -0.88 6.24 -4.35
C THR A 138 -1.48 4.87 -4.67
N VAL A 139 -0.63 3.95 -5.10
CA VAL A 139 -0.95 2.53 -5.22
C VAL A 139 0.21 1.72 -4.66
N TYR A 140 -0.10 0.84 -3.71
CA TYR A 140 0.90 0.07 -2.96
C TYR A 140 0.45 -1.37 -2.77
N CYS A 141 1.39 -2.30 -2.73
CA CYS A 141 1.19 -3.69 -2.38
C CYS A 141 2.18 -4.09 -1.29
N THR A 142 1.76 -4.96 -0.38
CA THR A 142 2.64 -5.49 0.67
C THR A 142 3.79 -6.29 0.11
N SER A 143 3.66 -6.85 -1.10
CA SER A 143 4.75 -7.50 -1.82
C SER A 143 4.99 -6.86 -3.17
N GLU A 144 6.27 -6.67 -3.52
CA GLU A 144 6.65 -6.23 -4.87
C GLU A 144 6.22 -7.24 -5.94
N THR A 145 6.08 -8.51 -5.54
CA THR A 145 5.64 -9.57 -6.44
C THR A 145 4.18 -9.41 -6.84
N TYR A 146 3.35 -8.61 -6.15
CA TYR A 146 1.97 -8.41 -6.59
C TYR A 146 1.84 -7.46 -7.77
N TYR A 147 2.90 -6.71 -8.10
CA TYR A 147 2.92 -5.82 -9.25
C TYR A 147 3.17 -6.51 -10.60
N GLN A 148 3.35 -7.85 -10.66
CA GLN A 148 3.91 -8.53 -11.85
C GLN A 148 3.18 -8.22 -13.18
N GLY A 149 3.99 -8.23 -14.25
CA GLY A 149 3.58 -8.04 -15.65
C GLY A 149 3.89 -6.64 -16.19
N THR A 150 3.19 -6.24 -17.25
CA THR A 150 3.24 -4.91 -17.91
C THR A 150 2.96 -3.72 -16.97
N VAL A 151 2.52 -3.98 -15.73
CA VAL A 151 2.14 -2.97 -14.75
C VAL A 151 3.34 -2.49 -13.91
N LYS A 152 4.40 -3.29 -13.77
CA LYS A 152 5.67 -2.81 -13.17
C LYS A 152 6.28 -1.67 -13.99
N THR A 153 6.25 -1.79 -15.32
CA THR A 153 6.74 -0.76 -16.26
C THR A 153 5.89 0.51 -16.24
N LEU A 154 4.58 0.39 -15.98
CA LEU A 154 3.69 1.53 -15.80
C LEU A 154 3.94 2.21 -14.45
N TRP A 155 4.18 1.45 -13.38
CA TRP A 155 4.46 2.01 -12.04
C TRP A 155 5.85 2.69 -11.99
N GLU A 156 6.87 2.11 -12.63
CA GLU A 156 8.17 2.79 -12.77
C GLU A 156 8.03 4.14 -13.49
N LYS A 157 7.14 4.25 -14.49
CA LYS A 157 6.84 5.52 -15.16
C LYS A 157 6.08 6.54 -14.31
N ILE A 158 5.17 6.11 -13.44
CA ILE A 158 4.43 7.04 -12.58
C ILE A 158 5.29 7.48 -11.38
N LYS A 159 6.24 6.65 -10.91
CA LYS A 159 7.23 7.07 -9.88
C LYS A 159 8.27 8.07 -10.41
N SER A 160 8.47 8.17 -11.72
CA SER A 160 9.49 9.04 -12.35
C SER A 160 8.97 10.42 -12.80
N ILE A 161 7.71 10.74 -12.52
CA ILE A 161 7.08 12.05 -12.79
C ILE A 161 6.88 12.75 -11.45
#